data_AF-A0A9E6ZY68-F1
#
_entry.id   AF-A0A9E6ZY68-F1
#
_cell.length_a   1.000
_cell.length_b   1.000
_cell.length_c   1.000
_cell.angle_alpha   90.00
_cell.angle_beta   90.00
_cell.angle_gamma   90.00
#
_symmetry.space_group_name_H-M   'P 1'
#
loop_
_entity.id
_entity.type
_entity.pdbx_description
1 polymer ?
#
loop_
_entity_poly.entity_id
_entity_poly.type
_entity_poly.pdbx_seq_one_letter_code
_entity_poly.pdbx_strand_id
1 'polypeptide(L)'
;MTPSSDRRHLLHRMEEAQRQTQRQLDMIDRQITRRMTALIPSLGRKQGGYRRGKPPDPGTFLERYRASLAALTAERQPEIDALARKLARRDHAIEALRQRLGIDRDGRPAVRHEHAGTTMDHHDAGPASALWPEAGASISR
;
A
#
# COMPACT_ATOMS: atom_id res chain seq x y z
N MET A 1 16.21 -17.59 -28.40
CA MET A 1 14.87 -17.01 -28.14
C MET A 1 14.25 -17.77 -26.98
N THR A 2 14.03 -17.17 -25.80
CA THR A 2 13.30 -17.86 -24.72
C THR A 2 11.84 -17.99 -25.11
N PRO A 3 11.26 -19.21 -25.16
CA PRO A 3 9.89 -19.42 -25.60
C PRO A 3 8.89 -18.72 -24.65
N SER A 4 7.74 -18.34 -25.19
CA SER A 4 6.68 -17.60 -24.47
C SER A 4 6.26 -18.29 -23.17
N SER A 5 6.27 -19.64 -23.14
CA SER A 5 5.99 -20.44 -21.95
C SER A 5 7.00 -20.19 -20.82
N ASP A 6 8.30 -20.17 -21.12
CA ASP A 6 9.35 -19.94 -20.12
C ASP A 6 9.25 -18.56 -19.47
N ARG A 7 8.81 -17.56 -20.24
CA ARG A 7 8.62 -16.20 -19.73
C ARG A 7 7.42 -16.09 -18.79
N ARG A 8 6.33 -16.82 -19.06
CA ARG A 8 5.17 -16.91 -18.16
C ARG A 8 5.51 -17.67 -16.87
N HIS A 9 6.29 -18.75 -16.96
CA HIS A 9 6.79 -19.46 -15.79
C HIS A 9 7.71 -18.58 -14.92
N LEU A 10 8.59 -17.80 -15.55
CA LEU A 10 9.43 -16.82 -14.85
C LEU A 10 8.58 -15.77 -14.12
N LEU A 11 7.56 -15.22 -14.79
CA LEU A 11 6.64 -14.25 -14.19
C LEU A 11 5.96 -14.83 -12.93
N HIS A 12 5.39 -16.04 -13.03
CA HIS A 12 4.76 -16.72 -11.90
C HIS A 12 5.74 -16.93 -10.73
N ARG A 13 6.99 -17.31 -11.02
CA ARG A 13 8.04 -17.45 -9.99
C ARG A 13 8.38 -16.13 -9.31
N MET A 14 8.41 -15.02 -10.06
CA MET A 14 8.68 -13.69 -9.50
C MET A 14 7.52 -13.22 -8.61
N GLU A 15 6.28 -13.46 -9.01
CA GLU A 15 5.08 -13.15 -8.22
C GLU A 15 5.01 -13.97 -6.93
N GLU A 16 5.37 -15.26 -6.96
CA GLU A 16 5.46 -16.07 -5.73
C GLU A 16 6.55 -15.55 -4.77
N ALA A 17 7.71 -15.18 -5.31
CA ALA A 17 8.77 -14.59 -4.50
C ALA A 17 8.36 -13.24 -3.88
N GLN A 18 7.53 -12.46 -4.58
CA GLN A 18 6.92 -11.23 -4.07
C GLN A 18 5.95 -11.55 -2.91
N ARG A 19 5.01 -12.49 -3.12
CA ARG A 19 4.08 -12.97 -2.08
C ARG A 19 4.82 -13.47 -0.84
N GLN A 20 5.93 -14.18 -1.01
CA GLN A 20 6.73 -14.67 0.11
C GLN A 20 7.33 -13.52 0.93
N THR A 21 7.87 -12.48 0.28
CA THR A 21 8.41 -11.31 0.98
C THR A 21 7.30 -10.49 1.64
N GLN A 22 6.11 -10.39 1.04
CA GLN A 22 4.96 -9.78 1.71
C GLN A 22 4.57 -10.55 2.97
N ARG A 23 4.49 -11.89 2.92
CA ARG A 23 4.25 -12.72 4.11
C ARG A 23 5.30 -12.53 5.19
N GLN A 24 6.56 -12.25 4.83
CA GLN A 24 7.61 -11.94 5.80
C GLN A 24 7.34 -10.61 6.53
N LEU A 25 6.92 -9.57 5.80
CA LEU A 25 6.47 -8.30 6.41
C LEU A 25 5.28 -8.52 7.34
N ASP A 26 4.25 -9.24 6.87
CA ASP A 26 3.06 -9.54 7.69
C ASP A 26 3.42 -10.31 8.97
N MET A 27 4.42 -11.20 8.89
CA MET A 27 4.91 -11.93 10.06
C MET A 27 5.63 -11.01 11.05
N ILE A 28 6.41 -10.04 10.58
CA ILE A 28 7.05 -9.03 11.44
C ILE A 28 5.98 -8.20 12.15
N ASP A 29 4.97 -7.73 11.43
CA ASP A 29 3.86 -6.95 12.00
C ASP A 29 3.09 -7.73 13.07
N ARG A 30 2.82 -9.01 12.81
CA ARG A 30 2.21 -9.91 13.80
C ARG A 30 3.09 -10.12 15.01
N GLN A 31 4.42 -10.19 14.85
CA GLN A 31 5.34 -10.30 15.98
C GLN A 31 5.37 -9.02 16.82
N ILE A 32 5.38 -7.84 16.19
CA ILE A 32 5.31 -6.54 16.88
C ILE A 32 4.00 -6.48 17.66
N THR A 33 2.88 -6.78 17.01
CA THR A 33 1.55 -6.78 17.64
C THR A 33 1.49 -7.75 18.82
N ARG A 34 1.97 -8.99 18.65
CA ARG A 34 1.97 -10.01 19.70
C ARG A 34 2.86 -9.65 20.89
N ARG A 35 4.03 -9.06 20.64
CA ARG A 35 4.91 -8.56 21.71
C ARG A 35 4.25 -7.40 22.45
N MET A 36 3.61 -6.48 21.72
CA MET A 36 2.90 -5.35 22.31
C MET A 36 1.73 -5.82 23.19
N THR A 37 0.90 -6.76 22.73
CA THR A 37 -0.23 -7.28 23.53
C THR A 37 0.23 -8.03 24.78
N ALA A 38 1.35 -8.75 24.71
CA ALA A 38 1.94 -9.40 25.88
C ALA A 38 2.45 -8.40 26.93
N LEU A 39 2.80 -7.17 26.54
CA LEU A 39 3.26 -6.12 27.45
C LEU A 39 2.11 -5.34 28.12
N ILE A 40 0.87 -5.40 27.59
CA ILE A 40 -0.27 -4.64 28.14
C ILE A 40 -0.50 -4.91 29.64
N PRO A 41 -0.51 -6.17 30.14
CA PRO A 41 -0.73 -6.44 31.56
C PRO A 41 0.38 -5.87 32.47
N SER A 42 1.63 -5.87 32.01
CA SER A 42 2.76 -5.34 32.80
C SER A 42 2.80 -3.81 32.81
N LEU A 43 2.40 -3.18 31.70
CA LEU A 43 2.18 -1.73 31.61
C LEU A 43 1.06 -1.28 32.55
N GLY A 44 -0.02 -2.06 32.65
CA GLY A 44 -1.13 -1.83 33.59
C GLY A 44 -0.71 -1.97 35.06
N ARG A 45 0.12 -2.96 35.41
CA ARG A 45 0.59 -3.16 36.80
C ARG A 45 1.59 -2.11 37.28
N LYS A 46 2.35 -1.48 36.37
CA LYS A 46 3.24 -0.34 36.67
C LYS A 46 2.48 0.99 36.84
N GLN A 47 1.16 1.01 36.67
CA GLN A 47 0.31 2.04 37.28
C GLN A 47 0.24 1.70 38.77
N GLY A 48 1.15 2.26 39.58
CA GLY A 48 1.19 1.98 41.01
C GLY A 48 -0.21 2.07 41.61
N GLY A 49 -0.73 0.92 42.08
CA GLY A 49 -2.11 0.84 42.56
C GLY A 49 -2.39 1.94 43.57
N TYR A 50 -3.53 2.63 43.41
CA TYR A 50 -4.09 3.66 44.30
C TYR A 50 -3.07 4.26 45.29
N ARG A 51 -1.95 4.81 44.80
CA ARG A 51 -1.00 5.46 45.68
C ARG A 51 -1.65 6.79 46.08
N ARG A 52 -2.36 6.77 47.21
CA ARG A 52 -2.93 7.94 47.90
C ARG A 52 -4.29 8.43 47.37
N GLY A 53 -5.19 7.53 46.96
CA GLY A 53 -6.56 7.91 46.57
C GLY A 53 -6.70 8.51 45.17
N LYS A 54 -5.61 8.66 44.41
CA LYS A 54 -5.64 9.16 43.03
C LYS A 54 -5.72 8.01 42.03
N PRO A 55 -6.66 8.08 41.06
CA PRO A 55 -6.72 7.10 39.98
C PRO A 55 -5.43 7.16 39.14
N PRO A 56 -4.98 6.04 38.55
CA PRO A 56 -3.89 6.03 37.60
C PRO A 56 -4.10 7.04 36.48
N ASP A 57 -3.08 7.85 36.17
CA ASP A 57 -3.16 8.79 35.05
C ASP A 57 -3.20 8.02 33.72
N PRO A 58 -4.31 8.09 32.95
CA PRO A 58 -4.43 7.44 31.66
C PRO A 58 -3.40 7.95 30.64
N GLY A 59 -2.98 9.21 30.77
CA GLY A 59 -1.97 9.83 29.89
C GLY A 59 -0.63 9.09 29.97
N THR A 60 -0.11 8.88 31.18
CA THR A 60 1.16 8.17 31.38
C THR A 60 1.18 6.73 30.87
N PHE A 61 0.01 6.07 30.77
CA PHE A 61 -0.09 4.73 30.18
C PHE A 61 0.02 4.78 28.66
N LEU A 62 -0.72 5.69 28.02
CA LEU A 62 -0.68 5.86 26.57
C LEU A 62 0.70 6.29 26.08
N GLU A 63 1.39 7.15 26.83
CA GLU A 63 2.78 7.53 26.53
C GLU A 63 3.73 6.33 26.60
N ARG A 64 3.67 5.53 27.68
CA ARG A 64 4.48 4.30 27.81
C ARG A 64 4.14 3.28 26.73
N TYR A 65 2.87 3.14 26.38
CA TYR A 65 2.42 2.28 25.29
C TYR A 65 3.01 2.72 23.95
N ARG A 66 2.88 4.01 23.61
CA ARG A 66 3.45 4.59 22.37
C ARG A 66 4.97 4.46 22.32
N ALA A 67 5.66 4.74 23.42
CA ALA A 67 7.11 4.58 23.51
C ALA A 67 7.55 3.12 23.32
N SER A 68 6.82 2.17 23.91
CA SER A 68 7.09 0.74 23.76
C SER A 68 6.87 0.26 22.32
N LEU A 69 5.79 0.73 21.69
CA LEU A 69 5.49 0.42 20.28
C LEU A 69 6.55 1.00 19.35
N ALA A 70 6.96 2.26 19.58
CA ALA A 70 8.01 2.92 18.82
C ALA A 70 9.35 2.18 18.95
N ALA A 71 9.73 1.74 20.15
CA ALA A 71 10.95 0.96 20.37
C ALA A 71 10.92 -0.39 19.63
N LEU A 72 9.82 -1.14 19.76
CA LEU A 72 9.65 -2.43 19.06
C LEU A 72 9.67 -2.26 17.53
N THR A 73 9.10 -1.17 17.02
CA THR A 73 9.11 -0.86 15.59
C THR A 73 10.50 -0.44 15.14
N ALA A 74 11.20 0.41 15.90
CA ALA A 74 12.56 0.86 15.60
C ALA A 74 13.56 -0.30 15.54
N GLU A 75 13.45 -1.28 16.43
CA GLU A 75 14.26 -2.51 16.39
C GLU A 75 14.09 -3.30 15.08
N ARG A 76 12.90 -3.25 14.47
CA ARG A 76 12.56 -3.97 13.23
C ARG A 76 12.63 -3.11 11.98
N GLN A 77 12.72 -1.79 12.13
CA GLN A 77 12.75 -0.84 11.04
C GLN A 77 13.80 -1.14 9.96
N PRO A 78 15.08 -1.48 10.28
CA PRO A 78 16.05 -1.76 9.22
C PRO A 78 15.70 -3.01 8.40
N GLU A 79 15.07 -4.01 9.03
CA GLU A 79 14.58 -5.22 8.35
C GLU A 79 13.35 -4.91 7.48
N ILE A 80 12.38 -4.18 8.02
CA ILE A 80 11.19 -3.71 7.29
C ILE A 80 11.61 -2.91 6.07
N ASP A 81 12.51 -1.93 6.24
CA ASP A 81 13.00 -1.08 5.16
C ASP A 81 13.75 -1.88 4.09
N ALA A 82 14.57 -2.86 4.50
CA ALA A 82 15.28 -3.73 3.57
C ALA A 82 14.31 -4.59 2.74
N LEU A 83 13.29 -5.17 3.38
CA LEU A 83 12.26 -5.96 2.70
C LEU A 83 11.38 -5.08 1.81
N ALA A 84 11.00 -3.89 2.25
CA ALA A 84 10.21 -2.93 1.46
C ALA A 84 10.96 -2.48 0.21
N ARG A 85 12.26 -2.13 0.32
CA ARG A 85 13.09 -1.81 -0.85
C ARG A 85 13.22 -3.00 -1.81
N LYS A 86 13.34 -4.21 -1.28
CA LYS A 86 13.40 -5.44 -2.08
C LYS A 86 12.08 -5.69 -2.82
N LEU A 87 10.96 -5.42 -2.16
CA LEU A 87 9.63 -5.51 -2.74
C LEU A 87 9.47 -4.53 -3.90
N ALA A 88 9.76 -3.24 -3.67
CA ALA A 88 9.66 -2.21 -4.71
C ALA A 88 10.48 -2.56 -5.97
N ARG A 89 11.72 -3.04 -5.81
CA ARG A 89 12.55 -3.47 -6.95
C ARG A 89 11.93 -4.64 -7.72
N ARG A 90 11.32 -5.59 -7.02
CA ARG A 90 10.66 -6.74 -7.64
C ARG A 90 9.38 -6.32 -8.35
N ASP A 91 8.59 -5.45 -7.75
CA ASP A 91 7.35 -4.93 -8.32
C ASP A 91 7.65 -4.22 -9.65
N HIS A 92 8.69 -3.38 -9.69
CA HIS A 92 9.15 -2.75 -10.94
C HIS A 92 9.60 -3.79 -11.98
N ALA A 93 10.32 -4.83 -11.59
CA ALA A 93 10.79 -5.88 -12.51
C ALA A 93 9.64 -6.74 -13.05
N ILE A 94 8.64 -7.05 -12.21
CA ILE A 94 7.42 -7.78 -12.59
C ILE A 94 6.60 -6.95 -13.56
N GLU A 95 6.40 -5.66 -13.26
CA GLU A 95 5.65 -4.73 -14.13
C GLU A 95 6.33 -4.59 -15.50
N ALA A 96 7.66 -4.44 -15.55
CA ALA A 96 8.40 -4.41 -16.81
C ALA A 96 8.28 -5.73 -17.61
N LEU A 97 8.24 -6.88 -16.92
CA LEU A 97 8.06 -8.18 -17.58
C LEU A 97 6.63 -8.36 -18.11
N ARG A 98 5.62 -7.90 -17.37
CA ARG A 98 4.21 -7.89 -17.80
C ARG A 98 4.01 -7.05 -19.06
N GLN A 99 4.57 -5.84 -19.10
CA GLN A 99 4.57 -4.98 -20.29
C GLN A 99 5.21 -5.66 -21.50
N ARG A 100 6.37 -6.31 -21.31
CA ARG A 100 7.05 -7.08 -22.38
C ARG A 100 6.24 -8.27 -22.89
N LEU A 101 5.34 -8.82 -22.06
CA LEU A 101 4.46 -9.92 -22.41
C LEU A 101 3.09 -9.46 -22.95
N GLY A 102 2.83 -8.15 -22.99
CA GLY A 102 1.53 -7.59 -23.38
C GLY A 102 0.40 -7.97 -22.42
N ILE A 103 0.75 -8.29 -21.17
CA ILE A 103 -0.19 -8.61 -20.10
C ILE A 103 -0.45 -7.30 -19.35
N ASP A 104 -1.53 -6.60 -19.68
CA ASP A 104 -2.00 -5.51 -18.82
C ASP A 104 -2.47 -6.08 -17.47
N ARG A 105 -2.53 -5.22 -16.44
CA ARG A 105 -2.91 -5.59 -15.05
C ARG A 105 -4.21 -6.40 -14.95
N ASP A 106 -5.06 -6.35 -15.98
CA ASP A 106 -6.35 -7.02 -16.07
C ASP A 106 -6.36 -8.30 -16.93
N GLY A 107 -5.21 -8.79 -17.41
CA GLY A 107 -5.15 -9.99 -18.26
C GLY A 107 -5.81 -9.84 -19.63
N ARG A 108 -6.24 -8.63 -20.00
CA ARG A 108 -6.79 -8.31 -21.31
C ARG A 108 -5.62 -8.12 -22.27
N PRO A 109 -5.59 -8.80 -23.44
CA PRO A 109 -4.57 -8.52 -24.43
C PRO A 109 -4.69 -7.04 -24.81
N ALA A 110 -3.62 -6.28 -24.59
CA ALA A 110 -3.53 -4.90 -25.04
C ALA A 110 -3.89 -4.87 -26.51
N VAL A 111 -5.06 -4.30 -26.83
CA VAL A 111 -5.53 -4.17 -28.20
C VAL A 111 -4.47 -3.33 -28.89
N ARG A 112 -3.71 -3.97 -29.78
CA ARG A 112 -2.81 -3.27 -30.69
C ARG A 112 -3.72 -2.42 -31.56
N HIS A 113 -3.87 -1.14 -31.22
CA HIS A 113 -4.50 -0.15 -32.09
C HIS A 113 -3.57 0.10 -33.27
N GLU A 114 -3.56 -0.82 -34.24
CA GLU A 114 -3.19 -0.55 -35.61
C GLU A 114 -4.46 -0.08 -36.34
N HIS A 115 -4.65 1.24 -36.41
CA HIS A 115 -5.49 1.88 -37.41
C HIS A 115 -4.62 2.99 -38.01
N ALA A 116 -3.86 2.71 -39.07
CA ALA A 116 -4.34 2.67 -40.45
C ALA A 116 -5.14 3.95 -40.75
N GLY A 117 -4.45 4.90 -41.39
CA GLY A 117 -5.05 6.13 -41.87
C GLY A 117 -6.25 5.80 -42.76
N THR A 118 -7.38 6.40 -42.44
CA THR A 118 -8.47 6.62 -43.38
C THR A 118 -8.87 8.07 -43.19
N THR A 119 -8.29 8.89 -44.07
CA THR A 119 -8.85 10.15 -44.51
C THR A 119 -10.32 9.93 -44.89
N MET A 120 -11.22 10.64 -44.23
CA MET A 120 -12.47 11.06 -44.84
C MET A 120 -12.89 12.38 -44.18
N ASP A 121 -12.73 13.44 -44.96
CA ASP A 121 -13.20 14.80 -44.69
C ASP A 121 -14.74 14.87 -44.58
N HIS A 122 -15.21 16.07 -44.17
CA HIS A 122 -16.57 16.64 -44.23
C HIS A 122 -17.49 16.33 -43.02
N HIS A 123 -18.20 17.26 -42.35
CA HIS A 123 -18.55 18.67 -42.60
C HIS A 123 -18.97 19.35 -41.27
N ASP A 124 -18.62 20.63 -41.14
CA ASP A 124 -19.45 21.79 -40.78
C ASP A 124 -20.81 21.61 -40.04
N ALA A 125 -20.91 22.18 -38.84
CA ALA A 125 -22.09 22.89 -38.32
C ALA A 125 -21.70 23.72 -37.08
N GLY A 126 -21.99 25.03 -37.14
CA GLY A 126 -21.49 26.08 -36.24
C GLY A 126 -22.11 26.18 -34.82
N PRO A 127 -21.79 27.29 -34.10
CA PRO A 127 -21.90 27.40 -32.65
C PRO A 127 -23.17 28.15 -32.18
N ALA A 128 -23.68 27.79 -30.99
CA ALA A 128 -24.61 28.60 -30.19
C ALA A 128 -24.50 28.15 -28.73
N SER A 129 -23.83 28.92 -27.87
CA SER A 129 -24.39 29.98 -27.02
C SER A 129 -25.09 29.49 -25.75
N ALA A 130 -24.47 29.87 -24.62
CA ALA A 130 -25.07 30.35 -23.37
C ALA A 130 -26.03 29.45 -22.58
N LEU A 131 -25.67 29.16 -21.32
CA LEU A 131 -26.31 29.74 -20.12
C LEU A 131 -25.60 29.24 -18.85
N TRP A 132 -25.00 30.16 -18.09
CA TRP A 132 -24.73 30.06 -16.64
C TRP A 132 -26.08 30.20 -15.87
N PRO A 133 -26.24 29.93 -14.55
CA PRO A 133 -25.30 30.33 -13.49
C PRO A 133 -25.23 29.51 -12.19
N GLU A 134 -24.36 30.03 -11.32
CA GLU A 134 -24.12 29.71 -9.91
C GLU A 134 -25.36 29.63 -9.00
N ALA A 135 -25.24 28.76 -7.99
CA ALA A 135 -25.83 28.89 -6.66
C ALA A 135 -24.95 28.02 -5.73
N GLY A 136 -24.56 28.40 -4.53
CA GLY A 136 -24.88 29.52 -3.67
C GLY A 136 -24.22 29.22 -2.33
N ALA A 137 -23.67 30.26 -1.70
CA ALA A 137 -22.96 30.24 -0.44
C ALA A 137 -23.78 29.74 0.77
N SER A 138 -23.05 29.55 1.88
CA SER A 138 -23.47 29.75 3.29
C SER A 138 -23.78 28.50 4.12
N ILE A 139 -23.51 28.41 5.42
CA ILE A 139 -22.81 29.22 6.43
C ILE A 139 -22.66 28.28 7.64
N SER A 140 -21.59 28.49 8.40
CA SER A 140 -21.29 27.92 9.72
C SER A 140 -22.41 28.03 10.77
N ARG A 141 -22.42 27.09 11.72
CA ARG A 141 -22.68 27.40 13.13
C ARG A 141 -21.94 26.42 14.03
#